data_AF-A0A527P797-F1
#
_entry.id   AF-A0A527P797-F1
#
_cell.length_a   1.000
_cell.length_b   1.000
_cell.length_c   1.000
_cell.angle_alpha   90.00
_cell.angle_beta   90.00
_cell.angle_gamma   90.00
#
_symmetry.space_group_name_H-M   'P 1'
#
loop_
_entity.id
_entity.type
_entity.pdbx_description
1 polymer ?
#
loop_
_entity_poly.entity_id
_entity_poly.type
_entity_poly.pdbx_seq_one_letter_code
_entity_poly.pdbx_strand_id
1 'polypeptide(L)'
;MAAEPSLLGSNEVVARCAIFPQFSSPQDRESFAYDRLLYFREPEVKTTPKTWLLSVGWRAKLPTEAEVHGYGCRTAANSNERRAEDAAQKGRTIVPLQDTVHYLGYYEFPVSAAEGAANDVYDVYAEHAPEMGEDAHSHIVFREKTELEKNPPKSVRRTAIIDAIWRRSTGPKKHLCPIDEPHRAYLETVPLEEPPKAEEPAKGG
;
A
#
# COMPACT_ATOMS: atom_id res chain seq x y z
N MET A 1 -9.14 10.64 22.09
CA MET A 1 -10.16 9.82 21.40
C MET A 1 -9.87 9.93 19.92
N ALA A 2 -9.55 8.82 19.24
CA ALA A 2 -9.40 8.85 17.79
C ALA A 2 -10.80 9.12 17.19
N ALA A 3 -10.88 10.00 16.20
CA ALA A 3 -12.12 10.21 15.46
C ALA A 3 -12.52 8.90 14.76
N GLU A 4 -13.82 8.64 14.63
CA GLU A 4 -14.29 7.51 13.83
C GLU A 4 -13.82 7.68 12.38
N PRO A 5 -13.35 6.60 11.72
CA PRO A 5 -12.96 6.68 10.31
C PRO A 5 -14.13 7.13 9.45
N SER A 6 -13.88 8.09 8.55
CA SER A 6 -14.88 8.53 7.57
C SER A 6 -14.67 7.85 6.24
N LEU A 7 -15.74 7.46 5.54
CA LEU A 7 -15.61 6.82 4.24
C LEU A 7 -15.15 7.81 3.17
N LEU A 8 -14.19 7.40 2.35
CA LEU A 8 -13.78 8.14 1.16
C LEU A 8 -14.78 7.92 0.03
N GLY A 9 -14.96 8.92 -0.83
CA GLY A 9 -15.87 8.83 -1.98
C GLY A 9 -15.27 8.03 -3.14
N SER A 10 -16.11 7.36 -3.94
CA SER A 10 -15.69 6.54 -5.09
C SER A 10 -14.84 7.28 -6.14
N ASN A 11 -15.05 8.60 -6.28
CA ASN A 11 -14.33 9.45 -7.23
C ASN A 11 -12.98 9.94 -6.71
N GLU A 12 -12.64 9.63 -5.46
CA GLU A 12 -11.38 10.06 -4.86
C GLU A 12 -10.23 9.18 -5.33
N VAL A 13 -9.01 9.68 -5.13
CA VAL A 13 -7.78 8.99 -5.51
C VAL A 13 -6.91 8.80 -4.28
N VAL A 14 -6.27 7.64 -4.20
CA VAL A 14 -5.32 7.32 -3.14
C VAL A 14 -3.97 6.95 -3.73
N ALA A 15 -2.92 7.14 -2.94
CA ALA A 15 -1.54 6.85 -3.30
C ALA A 15 -0.97 5.73 -2.42
N ARG A 16 -0.44 4.68 -3.04
CA ARG A 16 0.27 3.59 -2.35
C ARG A 16 1.77 3.77 -2.51
N CYS A 17 2.46 3.96 -1.39
CA CYS A 17 3.92 4.08 -1.35
C CYS A 17 4.61 2.75 -1.71
N ALA A 18 5.61 2.83 -2.58
CA ALA A 18 6.54 1.74 -2.86
C ALA A 18 7.73 1.82 -1.89
N ILE A 19 7.68 1.01 -0.83
CA ILE A 19 8.69 1.00 0.24
C ILE A 19 9.54 -0.27 0.12
N PHE A 20 10.79 -0.14 -0.28
CA PHE A 20 11.75 -1.25 -0.34
C PHE A 20 12.24 -1.61 1.08
N PRO A 21 12.46 -2.89 1.41
CA PRO A 21 12.24 -4.10 0.59
C PRO A 21 10.85 -4.72 0.76
N GLN A 22 9.84 -3.97 1.22
CA GLN A 22 8.53 -4.55 1.58
C GLN A 22 7.77 -5.12 0.39
N PHE A 23 7.90 -4.50 -0.78
CA PHE A 23 7.29 -4.98 -2.02
C PHE A 23 8.14 -6.02 -2.76
N SER A 24 9.40 -6.24 -2.38
CA SER A 24 10.28 -7.19 -3.07
C SER A 24 9.98 -8.62 -2.65
N SER A 25 10.22 -9.61 -3.49
CA SER A 25 10.09 -11.02 -3.08
C SER A 25 11.05 -11.36 -1.91
N PRO A 26 10.63 -12.17 -0.92
CA PRO A 26 11.55 -12.68 0.10
C PRO A 26 12.67 -13.56 -0.50
N GLN A 27 12.36 -14.27 -1.58
CA GLN A 27 13.30 -15.16 -2.27
C GLN A 27 14.24 -14.40 -3.21
N ASP A 28 13.78 -13.25 -3.71
CA ASP A 28 14.55 -12.38 -4.59
C ASP A 28 14.23 -10.91 -4.28
N ARG A 29 15.09 -10.28 -3.47
CA ARG A 29 14.93 -8.88 -3.06
C ARG A 29 15.05 -7.91 -4.24
N GLU A 30 15.61 -8.36 -5.36
CA GLU A 30 15.77 -7.57 -6.57
C GLU A 30 14.59 -7.74 -7.54
N SER A 31 13.61 -8.58 -7.21
CA SER A 31 12.37 -8.72 -7.99
C SER A 31 11.24 -7.84 -7.44
N PHE A 32 10.45 -7.27 -8.35
CA PHE A 32 9.25 -6.53 -8.00
C PHE A 32 8.07 -7.50 -7.82
N ALA A 33 7.32 -7.34 -6.74
CA ALA A 33 6.12 -8.13 -6.45
C ALA A 33 4.94 -7.21 -6.11
N TYR A 34 4.05 -7.00 -7.08
CA TYR A 34 2.89 -6.10 -6.92
C TYR A 34 1.89 -6.61 -5.86
N ASP A 35 1.81 -7.92 -5.65
CA ASP A 35 1.00 -8.54 -4.61
C ASP A 35 1.52 -8.19 -3.21
N ARG A 36 2.83 -7.98 -3.07
CA ARG A 36 3.45 -7.46 -1.86
C ARG A 36 3.31 -5.94 -1.72
N LEU A 37 3.40 -5.20 -2.83
CA LEU A 37 3.10 -3.76 -2.85
C LEU A 37 1.68 -3.50 -2.32
N LEU A 38 0.71 -4.30 -2.78
CA LEU A 38 -0.71 -4.25 -2.41
C LEU A 38 -1.06 -5.26 -1.30
N TYR A 39 -0.10 -5.61 -0.44
CA TYR A 39 -0.35 -6.51 0.67
C TYR A 39 -1.22 -5.85 1.73
N PHE A 40 -2.38 -6.47 2.00
CA PHE A 40 -3.27 -6.04 3.07
C PHE A 40 -2.93 -6.75 4.37
N ARG A 41 -2.71 -5.96 5.42
CA ARG A 41 -2.40 -6.44 6.78
C ARG A 41 -3.66 -6.58 7.62
N GLU A 42 -3.67 -7.53 8.55
CA GLU A 42 -4.69 -7.53 9.60
C GLU A 42 -4.46 -6.34 10.54
N PRO A 43 -5.52 -5.68 11.02
CA PRO A 43 -5.39 -4.67 12.07
C PRO A 43 -4.84 -5.31 13.36
N GLU A 44 -4.19 -4.49 14.20
CA GLU A 44 -3.64 -4.95 15.49
C GLU A 44 -4.75 -5.51 16.40
N VAL A 45 -5.92 -4.87 16.37
CA VAL A 45 -7.12 -5.34 17.06
C VAL A 45 -7.93 -6.20 16.11
N LYS A 46 -8.14 -7.47 16.47
CA LYS A 46 -8.96 -8.40 15.69
C LYS A 46 -10.38 -7.88 15.55
N THR A 47 -10.90 -7.92 14.33
CA THR A 47 -12.29 -7.55 14.02
C THR A 47 -13.15 -8.77 13.71
N THR A 48 -14.43 -8.66 13.99
CA THR A 48 -15.46 -9.61 13.54
C THR A 48 -16.57 -8.81 12.84
N PRO A 49 -16.82 -9.02 11.54
CA PRO A 49 -16.11 -9.93 10.64
C PRO A 49 -14.65 -9.53 10.39
N LYS A 50 -13.86 -10.46 9.85
CA LYS A 50 -12.43 -10.27 9.67
C LYS A 50 -12.17 -9.18 8.62
N THR A 51 -11.23 -8.29 8.93
CA THR A 51 -10.89 -7.11 8.12
C THR A 51 -9.39 -7.09 7.85
N TRP A 52 -9.01 -6.57 6.68
CA TRP A 52 -7.63 -6.28 6.33
C TRP A 52 -7.52 -4.88 5.73
N LEU A 53 -6.36 -4.28 5.94
CA LEU A 53 -6.08 -2.87 5.65
C LEU A 53 -4.87 -2.76 4.72
N LEU A 54 -4.98 -1.91 3.71
CA LEU A 54 -3.87 -1.45 2.90
C LEU A 54 -3.69 0.05 3.14
N SER A 55 -2.58 0.42 3.76
CA SER A 55 -2.24 1.83 4.02
C SER A 55 -1.97 2.60 2.73
N VAL A 56 -2.63 3.74 2.57
CA VAL A 56 -2.52 4.64 1.43
C VAL A 56 -2.57 6.10 1.90
N GLY A 57 -2.08 7.02 1.08
CA GLY A 57 -2.24 8.47 1.29
C GLY A 57 -3.41 9.01 0.46
N TRP A 58 -4.33 9.75 1.07
CA TRP A 58 -5.46 10.35 0.38
C TRP A 58 -5.05 11.60 -0.42
N ARG A 59 -5.25 11.57 -1.74
CA ARG A 59 -4.76 12.63 -2.64
C ARG A 59 -5.45 13.97 -2.46
N ALA A 60 -6.68 14.02 -1.94
CA ALA A 60 -7.33 15.31 -1.65
C ALA A 60 -6.58 16.10 -0.56
N LYS A 61 -5.89 15.41 0.36
CA LYS A 61 -5.04 16.00 1.41
C LYS A 61 -3.56 16.10 1.02
N LEU A 62 -3.18 15.48 -0.08
CA LEU A 62 -1.83 15.53 -0.64
C LEU A 62 -1.96 15.93 -2.12
N PRO A 63 -2.34 17.18 -2.46
CA PRO A 63 -2.73 17.54 -3.82
C PRO A 63 -1.57 17.47 -4.84
N THR A 64 -0.34 17.72 -4.42
CA THR A 64 0.85 17.74 -5.29
C THR A 64 1.65 16.44 -5.21
N GLU A 65 2.44 16.15 -6.24
CA GLU A 65 3.37 15.01 -6.24
C GLU A 65 4.41 15.12 -5.11
N ALA A 66 4.92 16.33 -4.87
CA ALA A 66 5.86 16.61 -3.79
C ALA A 66 5.29 16.27 -2.40
N GLU A 67 4.01 16.54 -2.15
CA GLU A 67 3.36 16.18 -0.89
C GLU A 67 3.20 14.68 -0.71
N VAL A 68 2.93 13.93 -1.79
CA VAL A 68 2.87 12.46 -1.73
C VAL A 68 4.25 11.86 -1.49
N HIS A 69 5.29 12.39 -2.12
CA HIS A 69 6.67 12.00 -1.81
C HIS A 69 7.03 12.33 -0.36
N GLY A 70 6.66 13.52 0.14
CA GLY A 70 6.85 13.88 1.54
C GLY A 70 6.17 12.91 2.50
N TYR A 71 4.93 12.52 2.23
CA TYR A 71 4.20 11.49 2.97
C TYR A 71 4.94 10.13 2.94
N GLY A 72 5.40 9.70 1.76
CA GLY A 72 6.16 8.46 1.61
C GLY A 72 7.48 8.45 2.38
N CYS A 73 8.24 9.53 2.32
CA CYS A 73 9.49 9.69 3.06
C CYS A 73 9.26 9.66 4.58
N ARG A 74 8.24 10.37 5.10
CA ARG A 74 7.89 10.32 6.54
C ARG A 74 7.42 8.94 6.96
N THR A 75 6.63 8.25 6.13
CA THR A 75 6.22 6.86 6.39
C THR A 75 7.44 5.94 6.54
N ALA A 76 8.41 6.02 5.62
CA ALA A 76 9.64 5.24 5.69
C ALA A 76 10.48 5.60 6.93
N ALA A 77 10.62 6.89 7.25
CA ALA A 77 11.33 7.36 8.42
C ALA A 77 10.71 6.82 9.74
N ASN A 78 9.39 6.95 9.90
CA ASN A 78 8.66 6.44 11.07
C ASN A 78 8.76 4.90 11.19
N SER A 79 8.88 4.19 10.08
CA SER A 79 9.17 2.75 10.09
C SER A 79 10.60 2.45 10.53
N ASN A 80 11.59 3.22 10.07
CA ASN A 80 12.98 3.04 10.47
C ASN A 80 13.23 3.40 11.93
N GLU A 81 12.57 4.44 12.46
CA GLU A 81 12.64 4.82 13.88
C GLU A 81 12.18 3.66 14.78
N ARG A 82 10.98 3.11 14.52
CA ARG A 82 10.47 1.94 15.26
C ARG A 82 11.39 0.72 15.19
N ARG A 83 12.02 0.48 14.03
CA ARG A 83 12.99 -0.62 13.87
C ARG A 83 14.27 -0.38 14.66
N ALA A 84 14.75 0.87 14.69
CA ALA A 84 15.92 1.24 15.46
C ALA A 84 15.67 1.08 16.97
N GLU A 85 14.50 1.50 17.45
CA GLU A 85 14.07 1.29 18.85
C GLU A 85 14.03 -0.20 19.23
N ASP A 86 13.39 -1.04 18.41
CA ASP A 86 13.32 -2.49 18.64
C ASP A 86 14.71 -3.15 18.61
N ALA A 87 15.57 -2.75 17.68
CA ALA A 87 16.94 -3.25 17.61
C ALA A 87 17.77 -2.84 18.84
N ALA A 88 17.63 -1.59 19.30
CA ALA A 88 18.29 -1.10 20.51
C ALA A 88 17.85 -1.87 21.76
N GLN A 89 16.55 -2.15 21.91
CA GLN A 89 16.02 -2.98 23.01
C GLN A 89 16.58 -4.40 23.00
N LYS A 90 16.91 -4.93 21.82
CA LYS A 90 17.51 -6.25 21.62
C LYS A 90 19.05 -6.24 21.59
N GLY A 91 19.69 -5.10 21.80
CA GLY A 91 21.16 -4.96 21.75
C GLY A 91 21.76 -5.25 20.36
N ARG A 92 21.01 -4.99 19.28
CA ARG A 92 21.40 -5.28 17.89
C ARG A 92 21.69 -4.00 17.12
N THR A 93 22.73 -4.01 16.29
CA THR A 93 23.04 -2.91 15.36
C THR A 93 22.16 -3.01 14.11
N ILE A 94 21.63 -1.87 13.65
CA ILE A 94 20.92 -1.76 12.36
C ILE A 94 21.93 -1.75 11.21
N VAL A 95 21.73 -2.62 10.23
CA VAL A 95 22.50 -2.63 8.98
C VAL A 95 21.68 -1.93 7.88
N PRO A 96 22.18 -0.83 7.28
CA PRO A 96 21.50 -0.16 6.17
C PRO A 96 21.17 -1.12 5.01
N LEU A 97 20.08 -0.86 4.28
CA LEU A 97 19.52 -1.71 3.21
C LEU A 97 19.00 -3.08 3.66
N GLN A 98 19.48 -3.63 4.77
CA GLN A 98 19.06 -4.93 5.29
C GLN A 98 17.93 -4.79 6.30
N ASP A 99 18.13 -3.91 7.28
CA ASP A 99 17.25 -3.69 8.43
C ASP A 99 16.41 -2.42 8.29
N THR A 100 16.75 -1.52 7.36
CA THR A 100 15.98 -0.29 7.08
C THR A 100 14.98 -0.48 5.93
N VAL A 101 14.11 0.51 5.77
CA VAL A 101 13.25 0.67 4.60
C VAL A 101 13.54 1.97 3.87
N HIS A 102 13.28 1.98 2.58
CA HIS A 102 13.59 3.07 1.67
C HIS A 102 12.37 3.36 0.80
N TYR A 103 11.94 4.61 0.76
CA TYR A 103 10.82 5.04 -0.07
C TYR A 103 11.32 5.30 -1.49
N LEU A 104 10.76 4.59 -2.48
CA LEU A 104 11.22 4.64 -3.87
C LEU A 104 10.24 5.32 -4.83
N GLY A 105 9.08 5.78 -4.32
CA GLY A 105 8.03 6.37 -5.14
C GLY A 105 6.65 5.84 -4.76
N TYR A 106 5.68 6.05 -5.64
CA TYR A 106 4.30 5.65 -5.37
C TYR A 106 3.52 5.30 -6.63
N TYR A 107 2.40 4.61 -6.41
CA TYR A 107 1.37 4.32 -7.40
C TYR A 107 0.06 4.97 -6.95
N GLU A 108 -0.80 5.34 -7.90
CA GLU A 108 -2.10 5.93 -7.63
C GLU A 108 -3.20 5.07 -8.24
N PHE A 109 -4.32 4.94 -7.54
CA PHE A 109 -5.53 4.34 -8.10
C PHE A 109 -6.77 5.05 -7.53
N PRO A 110 -7.88 5.11 -8.30
CA PRO A 110 -9.12 5.68 -7.81
C PRO A 110 -9.76 4.75 -6.76
N VAL A 111 -10.49 5.28 -5.79
CA VAL A 111 -11.23 4.50 -4.78
C VAL A 111 -12.21 3.55 -5.45
N SER A 112 -12.84 3.95 -6.55
CA SER A 112 -13.69 3.08 -7.37
C SER A 112 -12.97 1.84 -7.95
N ALA A 113 -11.64 1.81 -8.00
CA ALA A 113 -10.86 0.60 -8.32
C ALA A 113 -10.95 -0.43 -7.22
N ALA A 114 -10.83 0.00 -5.96
CA ALA A 114 -10.98 -0.87 -4.81
C ALA A 114 -12.44 -1.31 -4.63
N GLU A 115 -13.39 -0.38 -4.66
CA GLU A 115 -14.82 -0.71 -4.50
C GLU A 115 -15.31 -1.66 -5.60
N GLY A 116 -14.92 -1.42 -6.85
CA GLY A 116 -15.25 -2.30 -7.98
C GLY A 116 -14.59 -3.69 -7.90
N ALA A 117 -13.62 -3.88 -7.01
CA ALA A 117 -12.99 -5.17 -6.76
C ALA A 117 -13.72 -6.02 -5.70
N ALA A 118 -14.76 -5.47 -5.06
CA ALA A 118 -15.63 -6.22 -4.15
C ALA A 118 -16.21 -7.48 -4.83
N ASN A 119 -16.42 -8.53 -4.05
CA ASN A 119 -16.87 -9.82 -4.57
C ASN A 119 -17.84 -10.52 -3.62
N ASP A 120 -18.16 -11.77 -3.91
CA ASP A 120 -19.03 -12.65 -3.12
C ASP A 120 -18.53 -12.88 -1.68
N VAL A 121 -17.22 -12.71 -1.42
CA VAL A 121 -16.62 -12.96 -0.10
C VAL A 121 -16.34 -11.67 0.68
N TYR A 122 -15.97 -10.60 -0.03
CA TYR A 122 -15.44 -9.39 0.58
C TYR A 122 -16.18 -8.14 0.11
N ASP A 123 -16.55 -7.30 1.07
CA ASP A 123 -16.77 -5.87 0.82
C ASP A 123 -15.40 -5.20 0.67
N VAL A 124 -15.29 -4.22 -0.21
CA VAL A 124 -14.08 -3.40 -0.36
C VAL A 124 -14.48 -1.93 -0.39
N TYR A 125 -13.85 -1.12 0.45
CA TYR A 125 -14.12 0.32 0.55
C TYR A 125 -12.86 1.06 1.01
N ALA A 126 -12.92 2.38 1.05
CA ALA A 126 -11.81 3.20 1.55
C ALA A 126 -12.28 4.07 2.73
N GLU A 127 -11.42 4.21 3.73
CA GLU A 127 -11.69 5.02 4.92
C GLU A 127 -10.51 5.97 5.21
N HIS A 128 -10.84 7.19 5.60
CA HIS A 128 -9.92 8.17 6.14
C HIS A 128 -9.64 7.83 7.61
N ALA A 129 -8.38 7.52 7.91
CA ALA A 129 -7.95 7.08 9.23
C ALA A 129 -6.56 7.67 9.52
N PRO A 130 -6.47 8.94 9.95
CA PRO A 130 -5.20 9.55 10.34
C PRO A 130 -4.41 8.68 11.33
N GLU A 131 -3.13 8.43 11.04
CA GLU A 131 -2.26 7.57 11.84
C GLU A 131 -0.87 8.23 11.97
N MET A 132 -0.21 8.08 13.12
CA MET A 132 1.19 8.52 13.33
C MET A 132 1.47 9.99 12.95
N GLY A 133 0.50 10.88 13.13
CA GLY A 133 0.62 12.30 12.77
C GLY A 133 0.40 12.62 11.30
N GLU A 134 0.11 11.63 10.46
CA GLU A 134 -0.23 11.83 9.04
C GLU A 134 -1.74 11.97 8.85
N ASP A 135 -2.22 13.21 8.75
CA ASP A 135 -3.65 13.50 8.49
C ASP A 135 -4.14 12.93 7.15
N ALA A 136 -3.25 12.74 6.17
CA ALA A 136 -3.61 12.13 4.90
C ALA A 136 -3.68 10.59 4.93
N HIS A 137 -3.32 9.94 6.04
CA HIS A 137 -3.33 8.49 6.13
C HIS A 137 -4.75 7.95 5.98
N SER A 138 -4.89 6.89 5.19
CA SER A 138 -6.14 6.25 4.88
C SER A 138 -5.92 4.76 4.63
N HIS A 139 -6.99 3.99 4.67
CA HIS A 139 -6.95 2.57 4.37
C HIS A 139 -7.86 2.26 3.19
N ILE A 140 -7.37 1.40 2.28
CA ILE A 140 -8.28 0.52 1.58
C ILE A 140 -8.57 -0.64 2.51
N VAL A 141 -9.86 -0.89 2.74
CA VAL A 141 -10.36 -1.92 3.62
C VAL A 141 -11.00 -2.98 2.76
N PHE A 142 -10.65 -4.24 2.99
CA PHE A 142 -11.56 -5.32 2.62
C PHE A 142 -11.98 -6.11 3.84
N ARG A 143 -13.28 -6.40 3.90
CA ARG A 143 -13.95 -6.97 5.07
C ARG A 143 -14.77 -8.19 4.65
N GLU A 144 -14.64 -9.29 5.38
CA GLU A 144 -15.47 -10.47 5.12
C GLU A 144 -16.95 -10.12 5.26
N LYS A 145 -17.76 -10.57 4.30
CA LYS A 145 -19.21 -10.53 4.43
C LYS A 145 -19.65 -11.48 5.55
N THR A 146 -20.76 -11.15 6.21
CA THR A 146 -21.25 -11.90 7.37
C THR A 146 -21.90 -13.22 7.00
N GLU A 147 -22.50 -13.30 5.82
CA GLU A 147 -23.26 -14.46 5.35
C GLU A 147 -22.50 -15.14 4.20
N LEU A 148 -21.47 -15.91 4.54
CA LEU A 148 -20.67 -16.65 3.55
C LEU A 148 -21.14 -18.10 3.43
N GLU A 149 -21.01 -18.65 2.21
CA GLU A 149 -21.16 -20.08 1.97
C GLU A 149 -20.14 -20.91 2.78
N LYS A 150 -20.39 -22.21 2.94
CA LYS A 150 -19.45 -23.12 3.59
C LYS A 150 -18.21 -23.29 2.73
N ASN A 151 -17.03 -22.92 3.27
CA ASN A 151 -15.72 -22.97 2.61
C ASN A 151 -15.60 -22.08 1.35
N PRO A 152 -15.80 -20.75 1.48
CA PRO A 152 -15.67 -19.87 0.34
C PRO A 152 -14.20 -19.81 -0.12
N PRO A 153 -13.90 -19.56 -1.41
CA PRO A 153 -12.53 -19.55 -1.95
C PRO A 153 -11.76 -18.26 -1.57
N LYS A 154 -11.60 -18.00 -0.27
CA LYS A 154 -11.07 -16.75 0.31
C LYS A 154 -9.74 -16.30 -0.29
N SER A 155 -8.80 -17.23 -0.51
CA SER A 155 -7.48 -16.89 -1.04
C SER A 155 -7.56 -16.36 -2.47
N VAL A 156 -8.29 -17.05 -3.34
CA VAL A 156 -8.46 -16.66 -4.74
C VAL A 156 -9.15 -15.30 -4.85
N ARG A 157 -10.16 -15.05 -3.99
CA ARG A 157 -10.87 -13.77 -3.95
C ARG A 157 -10.01 -12.60 -3.50
N ARG A 158 -9.10 -12.81 -2.53
CA ARG A 158 -8.13 -11.77 -2.15
C ARG A 158 -7.16 -11.45 -3.28
N THR A 159 -6.63 -12.47 -3.96
CA THR A 159 -5.75 -12.27 -5.13
C THR A 159 -6.47 -11.51 -6.24
N ALA A 160 -7.74 -11.82 -6.51
CA ALA A 160 -8.55 -11.10 -7.49
C ALA A 160 -8.74 -9.61 -7.14
N ILE A 161 -8.89 -9.27 -5.84
CA ILE A 161 -8.96 -7.87 -5.39
C ILE A 161 -7.65 -7.13 -5.70
N ILE A 162 -6.52 -7.74 -5.34
CA ILE A 162 -5.18 -7.17 -5.56
C ILE A 162 -4.94 -6.94 -7.05
N ASP A 163 -5.23 -7.93 -7.91
CA ASP A 163 -5.07 -7.83 -9.36
C ASP A 163 -5.98 -6.72 -9.95
N ALA A 164 -7.24 -6.64 -9.52
CA ALA A 164 -8.17 -5.62 -9.98
C ALA A 164 -7.72 -4.19 -9.63
N ILE A 165 -7.19 -3.98 -8.43
CA ILE A 165 -6.62 -2.69 -8.01
C ILE A 165 -5.35 -2.39 -8.82
N TRP A 166 -4.45 -3.37 -8.97
CA TRP A 166 -3.20 -3.21 -9.71
C TRP A 166 -3.45 -2.78 -11.16
N ARG A 167 -4.33 -3.46 -11.89
CA ARG A 167 -4.67 -3.14 -13.29
C ARG A 167 -5.26 -1.75 -13.50
N ARG A 168 -5.79 -1.14 -12.44
CA ARG A 168 -6.37 0.21 -12.44
C ARG A 168 -5.47 1.25 -11.75
N SER A 169 -4.25 0.85 -11.40
CA SER A 169 -3.23 1.73 -10.85
C SER A 169 -2.47 2.45 -11.96
N THR A 170 -1.84 3.56 -11.59
CA THR A 170 -0.94 4.35 -12.44
C THR A 170 0.36 4.61 -11.68
N GLY A 171 1.46 4.79 -12.41
CA GLY A 171 2.81 4.90 -11.85
C GLY A 171 3.77 3.87 -12.45
N PRO A 172 4.97 3.70 -11.87
CA PRO A 172 5.45 4.37 -10.67
C PRO A 172 5.82 5.84 -10.90
N LYS A 173 5.49 6.71 -9.95
CA LYS A 173 6.11 8.02 -9.81
C LYS A 173 7.30 7.89 -8.86
N LYS A 174 8.50 7.84 -9.44
CA LYS A 174 9.75 7.49 -8.73
C LYS A 174 10.26 8.65 -7.89
N HIS A 175 10.89 8.34 -6.76
CA HIS A 175 11.55 9.31 -5.89
C HIS A 175 12.70 8.66 -5.15
N LEU A 176 13.79 9.41 -4.98
CA LEU A 176 14.86 9.07 -4.06
C LEU A 176 14.92 10.13 -2.97
N CYS A 177 14.73 9.72 -1.71
CA CYS A 177 14.80 10.61 -0.58
C CYS A 177 16.26 11.10 -0.38
N PRO A 178 16.50 12.37 -0.02
CA PRO A 178 17.87 12.86 0.24
C PRO A 178 18.65 12.05 1.29
N ILE A 179 17.96 11.44 2.27
CA ILE A 179 18.61 10.58 3.27
C ILE A 179 19.14 9.26 2.68
N ASP A 180 18.57 8.84 1.55
CA ASP A 180 18.90 7.61 0.83
C ASP A 180 19.97 7.84 -0.25
N GLU A 181 20.44 9.08 -0.43
CA GLU A 181 21.49 9.46 -1.38
C GLU A 181 22.76 8.59 -1.28
N PRO A 182 23.27 8.24 -0.07
CA PRO A 182 24.43 7.34 0.04
C PRO A 182 24.21 5.94 -0.54
N HIS A 183 22.96 5.56 -0.77
CA HIS A 183 22.55 4.26 -1.30
C HIS A 183 21.96 4.32 -2.72
N ARG A 184 22.01 5.50 -3.38
CA ARG A 184 21.47 5.75 -4.72
C ARG A 184 21.75 4.61 -5.71
N ALA A 185 23.04 4.26 -5.84
CA ALA A 185 23.49 3.29 -6.84
C ALA A 185 22.80 1.91 -6.71
N TYR A 186 22.43 1.50 -5.50
CA TYR A 186 21.69 0.26 -5.27
C TYR A 186 20.17 0.47 -5.40
N LEU A 187 19.63 1.55 -4.82
CA LEU A 187 18.19 1.78 -4.83
C LEU A 187 17.63 2.07 -6.23
N GLU A 188 18.43 2.64 -7.12
CA GLU A 188 18.06 2.86 -8.53
C GLU A 188 17.99 1.56 -9.35
N THR A 189 18.63 0.47 -8.90
CA THR A 189 18.54 -0.84 -9.57
C THR A 189 17.31 -1.63 -9.14
N VAL A 190 16.63 -1.23 -8.06
CA VAL A 190 15.42 -1.91 -7.59
C VAL A 190 14.29 -1.65 -8.60
N PRO A 191 13.71 -2.71 -9.20
CA PRO A 191 12.66 -2.53 -10.20
C PRO A 191 11.36 -2.04 -9.56
N LEU A 192 10.71 -1.12 -10.26
CA LEU A 192 9.33 -0.71 -10.05
C LEU A 192 8.63 -0.87 -11.39
N GLU A 193 7.72 -1.83 -11.50
CA GLU A 193 7.04 -2.15 -12.75
C GLU A 193 5.82 -1.26 -12.97
N GLU A 194 5.55 -0.94 -14.23
CA GLU A 194 4.31 -0.26 -14.59
C GLU A 194 3.13 -1.24 -14.52
N PRO A 195 1.96 -0.81 -14.01
CA PRO A 195 0.73 -1.57 -14.15
C PRO A 195 0.44 -1.91 -15.62
N PRO A 196 -0.21 -3.04 -15.92
CA PRO A 196 -0.60 -3.36 -17.28
C PRO A 196 -1.52 -2.27 -17.82
N LYS A 197 -1.32 -1.87 -19.08
CA LYS A 197 -2.23 -0.94 -19.75
C LYS A 197 -3.62 -1.57 -19.80
N ALA A 198 -4.64 -0.84 -19.37
CA ALA A 198 -6.02 -1.28 -19.52
C ALA A 198 -6.25 -1.66 -21.00
N GLU A 199 -6.70 -2.88 -21.26
CA GLU A 199 -7.10 -3.27 -22.62
C GLU A 199 -8.15 -2.26 -23.09
N GLU A 200 -7.89 -1.58 -24.20
CA GLU A 200 -8.92 -0.76 -24.84
C GLU A 200 -10.14 -1.67 -25.05
N PRO A 201 -11.36 -1.25 -24.64
CA PRO A 201 -12.54 -2.05 -24.91
C PRO A 201 -12.55 -2.37 -26.40
N ALA A 202 -12.53 -3.66 -26.73
CA ALA A 202 -12.54 -4.12 -28.11
C ALA A 202 -13.63 -3.34 -28.83
N LYS A 203 -13.23 -2.49 -29.79
CA LYS A 203 -14.18 -1.74 -30.60
C LYS A 203 -15.08 -2.78 -31.25
N GLY A 204 -16.32 -2.86 -30.77
CA GLY A 204 -17.32 -3.79 -31.29
C GLY A 204 -17.40 -3.59 -32.80
N GLY A 205 -17.06 -4.64 -33.54
CA GLY A 205 -17.29 -4.74 -34.97
C GLY A 205 -18.71 -5.16 -35.27
#